data_AF-A0A348VSK9-F1
#
_entry.id   AF-A0A348VSK9-F1
#
_cell.length_a   1.000
_cell.length_b   1.000
_cell.length_c   1.000
_cell.angle_alpha   90.00
_cell.angle_beta   90.00
_cell.angle_gamma   90.00
#
_symmetry.space_group_name_H-M   'P 1'
#
loop_
_entity.id
_entity.type
_entity.pdbx_description
1 polymer ?
#
loop_
_entity_poly.entity_id
_entity_poly.type
_entity_poly.pdbx_seq_one_letter_code
_entity_poly.pdbx_strand_id
1 'polypeptide(L)'
;TRGTELLKIEVTRSVSAPAAERIVGREIAQVKGIFSNSFSPYPEDLSHEIECPRRLRPEYYSTKIDGERRHYLLTYGNDRFGIGVCSDDLIAYRYLMGWIHCRDRQELYKIRHFIPHTENGRLLVDFFTALRCRK
;
A
#
# COMPACT_ATOMS: atom_id res chain seq x y z
N THR A 1 -16.06 2.23 16.50
CA THR A 1 -16.06 0.81 16.12
C THR A 1 -14.63 0.36 15.88
N ARG A 2 -13.93 -0.12 16.93
CA ARG A 2 -12.61 -0.75 16.81
C ARG A 2 -12.85 -2.23 16.52
N GLY A 3 -12.35 -2.75 15.40
CA GLY A 3 -12.46 -4.17 15.05
C GLY A 3 -12.95 -4.50 13.64
N THR A 4 -13.20 -3.51 12.78
CA THR A 4 -13.65 -3.78 11.40
C THR A 4 -12.46 -3.88 10.46
N GLU A 5 -12.22 -5.09 9.94
CA GLU A 5 -11.36 -5.32 8.78
C GLU A 5 -12.00 -4.69 7.53
N LEU A 6 -11.17 -4.08 6.66
CA LEU A 6 -11.62 -3.53 5.39
C LEU A 6 -10.79 -4.09 4.25
N LEU A 7 -11.45 -4.80 3.33
CA LEU A 7 -10.89 -5.23 2.06
C LEU A 7 -11.57 -4.45 0.93
N LYS A 8 -10.77 -3.74 0.13
CA LYS A 8 -11.22 -3.06 -1.09
C LYS A 8 -10.45 -3.58 -2.28
N ILE A 9 -11.19 -3.96 -3.31
CA ILE A 9 -10.64 -4.45 -4.58
C ILE A 9 -11.13 -3.53 -5.69
N GLU A 10 -10.19 -2.96 -6.44
CA GLU A 10 -10.45 -2.17 -7.63
C GLU A 10 -9.91 -2.94 -8.84
N VAL A 11 -10.72 -3.02 -9.90
CA VAL A 11 -10.36 -3.74 -11.12
C VAL A 11 -10.33 -2.76 -12.28
N THR A 12 -9.19 -2.63 -12.93
CA THR A 12 -9.05 -1.90 -14.20
C THR A 12 -8.93 -2.91 -15.33
N ARG A 13 -9.87 -2.86 -16.28
CA ARG A 13 -9.93 -3.78 -17.43
C ARG A 13 -9.21 -3.20 -18.65
N SER A 14 -8.92 -4.06 -19.63
CA SER A 14 -8.28 -3.69 -20.89
C SER A 14 -6.89 -3.05 -20.70
N VAL A 15 -6.14 -3.53 -19.72
CA VAL A 15 -4.80 -3.04 -19.35
C VAL A 15 -3.74 -4.00 -19.88
N SER A 16 -2.91 -3.51 -20.80
CA SER A 16 -1.73 -4.24 -21.27
C SER A 16 -0.63 -4.29 -20.20
N ALA A 17 0.30 -5.24 -20.28
CA ALA A 17 1.39 -5.35 -19.31
C ALA A 17 2.22 -4.05 -19.18
N PRO A 18 2.65 -3.37 -20.27
CA PRO A 18 3.35 -2.09 -20.16
C PRO A 18 2.49 -0.97 -19.56
N ALA A 19 1.18 -1.00 -19.76
CA ALA A 19 0.27 -0.04 -19.13
C ALA A 19 0.12 -0.32 -17.63
N ALA A 20 0.00 -1.58 -17.22
CA ALA A 20 -0.06 -1.98 -15.82
C ALA A 20 1.20 -1.55 -15.07
N GLU A 21 2.39 -1.80 -15.61
CA GLU A 21 3.66 -1.38 -15.01
C GLU A 21 3.74 0.14 -14.80
N ARG A 22 3.27 0.94 -15.77
CA ARG A 22 3.22 2.40 -15.62
C ARG A 22 2.24 2.84 -14.54
N ILE A 23 1.05 2.21 -14.47
CA ILE A 23 0.06 2.51 -13.43
C ILE A 23 0.64 2.20 -12.05
N VAL A 24 1.18 0.99 -11.87
CA VAL A 24 1.78 0.55 -10.60
C VAL A 24 2.94 1.45 -10.20
N GLY A 25 3.87 1.74 -11.13
CA GLY A 25 5.00 2.63 -10.87
C GLY A 25 4.57 4.02 -10.43
N ARG A 26 3.55 4.61 -11.09
CA ARG A 26 2.98 5.91 -10.70
C ARG A 26 2.35 5.88 -9.31
N GLU A 27 1.57 4.85 -8.99
CA GLU A 27 0.94 4.75 -7.67
C GLU A 27 1.97 4.53 -6.56
N ILE A 28 2.99 3.71 -6.79
CA ILE A 28 4.11 3.54 -5.85
C ILE A 28 4.82 4.89 -5.63
N ALA A 29 5.07 5.66 -6.70
CA ALA A 29 5.68 6.98 -6.58
C ALA A 29 4.82 7.96 -5.78
N GLN A 30 3.49 7.95 -5.99
CA GLN A 30 2.55 8.75 -5.19
C GLN A 30 2.63 8.37 -3.71
N VAL A 31 2.63 7.08 -3.39
CA VAL A 31 2.76 6.63 -1.99
C VAL A 31 4.10 7.08 -1.41
N LYS A 32 5.20 6.96 -2.15
CA LYS A 32 6.52 7.46 -1.68
C LYS A 32 6.48 8.96 -1.37
N GLY A 33 5.78 9.76 -2.18
CA GLY A 33 5.63 11.20 -1.96
C GLY A 33 4.85 11.57 -0.68
N ILE A 34 3.99 10.69 -0.16
CA ILE A 34 3.30 10.93 1.13
C ILE A 34 4.29 10.88 2.30
N PHE A 35 5.35 10.07 2.17
CA PHE A 35 6.32 9.83 3.24
C PHE A 35 7.67 10.51 2.99
N SER A 36 7.80 11.30 1.92
CA SER A 36 8.99 12.10 1.67
C SER A 36 8.99 13.33 2.58
N ASN A 37 10.17 13.69 3.10
CA ASN A 37 10.34 14.87 3.94
C ASN A 37 9.77 16.11 3.23
N SER A 38 8.77 16.74 3.84
CA SER A 38 8.29 18.05 3.41
C SER A 38 9.03 19.11 4.23
N PHE A 39 9.72 20.03 3.54
CA PHE A 39 10.30 21.21 4.18
C PHE A 39 9.17 22.02 4.86
N SER A 40 9.40 22.47 6.09
CA SER A 40 8.48 23.39 6.75
C SER A 40 8.32 24.64 5.87
N PRO A 41 7.09 25.09 5.57
CA PRO A 41 6.86 26.34 4.84
C PRO A 41 7.25 27.58 5.66
N TYR A 42 7.60 27.41 6.94
CA TYR A 42 7.98 28.48 7.86
C TYR A 42 9.46 28.33 8.25
N PRO A 43 10.35 29.24 7.79
CA PRO A 43 11.79 29.20 8.09
C PRO A 43 12.14 29.41 9.57
N GLU A 44 11.18 29.93 10.36
CA GLU A 44 11.38 30.45 11.71
C GLU A 44 11.32 29.36 12.81
N ASP A 45 10.78 28.16 12.51
CA ASP A 45 10.58 27.09 13.50
C ASP A 45 11.83 26.19 13.62
N LEU A 46 12.38 26.10 14.83
CA LEU A 46 13.58 25.34 15.23
C LEU A 46 13.43 23.81 15.19
N SER A 47 12.59 23.26 14.30
CA SER A 47 12.61 21.83 13.97
C SER A 47 12.62 21.67 12.46
N HIS A 48 13.82 21.49 11.90
CA HIS A 48 14.05 21.65 10.47
C HIS A 48 13.47 20.54 9.58
N GLU A 49 12.99 19.41 10.13
CA GLU A 49 12.32 18.35 9.35
C GLU A 49 11.32 17.57 10.22
N ILE A 50 10.05 17.48 9.79
CA ILE A 50 9.10 16.47 10.32
C ILE A 50 9.41 15.18 9.56
N GLU A 51 10.40 14.43 10.03
CA GLU A 51 10.79 13.17 9.41
C GLU A 51 9.87 12.03 9.90
N CYS A 52 9.20 11.36 8.98
CA CYS A 52 8.39 10.18 9.33
C CYS A 52 9.31 9.09 9.88
N PRO A 53 9.06 8.56 11.10
CA PRO A 53 9.90 7.53 11.70
C PRO A 53 10.08 6.35 10.75
N ARG A 54 11.33 5.88 10.58
CA ARG A 54 11.65 4.84 9.58
C ARG A 54 10.77 3.59 9.69
N ARG A 55 10.39 3.18 10.89
CA ARG A 55 9.52 2.01 11.14
C ARG A 55 8.06 2.18 10.71
N LEU A 56 7.62 3.41 10.47
CA LEU A 56 6.26 3.73 10.00
C LEU A 56 6.21 3.93 8.48
N ARG A 57 7.38 4.07 7.84
CA ARG A 57 7.47 4.17 6.38
C ARG A 57 7.04 2.87 5.72
N PRO A 58 6.48 2.93 4.50
CA PRO A 58 6.09 1.73 3.79
C PRO A 58 7.29 0.85 3.42
N GLU A 59 7.12 -0.45 3.58
CA GLU A 59 8.02 -1.46 3.02
C GLU A 59 7.49 -1.91 1.67
N TYR A 60 8.34 -1.94 0.65
CA TYR A 60 7.94 -2.25 -0.72
C TYR A 60 8.47 -3.60 -1.16
N TYR A 61 7.61 -4.37 -1.81
CA TYR A 61 7.89 -5.73 -2.25
C TYR A 61 7.49 -5.92 -3.71
N SER A 62 8.26 -6.77 -4.38
CA SER A 62 8.00 -7.22 -5.75
C SER A 62 8.23 -8.72 -5.78
N THR A 63 7.28 -9.47 -6.31
CA THR A 63 7.36 -10.94 -6.42
C THR A 63 6.71 -11.42 -7.71
N LYS A 64 7.01 -12.67 -8.07
CA LYS A 64 6.41 -13.35 -9.22
C LYS A 64 5.74 -14.62 -8.73
N ILE A 65 4.43 -14.72 -8.94
CA ILE A 65 3.61 -15.88 -8.52
C ILE A 65 2.82 -16.34 -9.75
N ASP A 66 3.00 -17.61 -10.13
CA ASP A 66 2.38 -18.24 -11.30
C ASP A 66 2.59 -17.49 -12.62
N GLY A 67 3.82 -16.98 -12.82
CA GLY A 67 4.14 -16.22 -14.02
C GLY A 67 3.79 -14.73 -13.94
N GLU A 68 2.93 -14.33 -13.02
CA GLU A 68 2.43 -12.96 -12.88
C GLU A 68 3.26 -12.12 -11.90
N ARG A 69 3.60 -10.91 -12.33
CA ARG A 69 4.33 -9.96 -11.48
C ARG A 69 3.34 -9.30 -10.53
N ARG A 70 3.74 -9.23 -9.27
CA ARG A 70 2.97 -8.59 -8.20
C ARG A 70 3.84 -7.61 -7.47
N HIS A 71 3.25 -6.47 -7.16
CA HIS A 71 3.86 -5.46 -6.30
C HIS A 71 2.96 -5.29 -5.10
N TYR A 72 3.53 -5.11 -3.93
CA TYR A 72 2.77 -4.70 -2.77
C TYR A 72 3.62 -3.87 -1.83
N LEU A 73 2.95 -3.14 -0.96
CA LEU A 73 3.57 -2.43 0.14
C LEU A 73 2.84 -2.72 1.44
N LEU A 74 3.58 -2.66 2.53
CA LEU A 74 3.07 -2.77 3.90
C LEU A 74 3.32 -1.45 4.63
N THR A 75 2.31 -0.92 5.30
CA THR A 75 2.43 0.28 6.16
C THR A 75 1.29 0.30 7.18
N TYR A 76 1.09 1.44 7.85
CA TYR A 76 0.03 1.65 8.82
C TYR A 76 -1.03 2.61 8.27
N GLY A 77 -2.25 2.46 8.79
CA GLY A 77 -3.37 3.34 8.50
C GLY A 77 -4.03 3.88 9.75
N ASN A 78 -4.71 5.03 9.62
CA ASN A 78 -5.48 5.67 10.69
C ASN A 78 -6.92 5.16 10.76
N ASP A 79 -7.69 5.68 11.71
CA ASP A 79 -9.09 5.33 11.97
C ASP A 79 -10.04 5.56 10.77
N ARG A 80 -9.63 6.39 9.79
CA ARG A 80 -10.35 6.67 8.55
C ARG A 80 -9.84 5.87 7.35
N PHE A 81 -9.03 4.84 7.57
CA PHE A 81 -8.40 4.03 6.52
C PHE A 81 -7.50 4.85 5.57
N GLY A 82 -6.97 5.97 6.06
CA GLY A 82 -5.95 6.77 5.38
C GLY A 82 -4.54 6.25 5.69
N ILE A 83 -3.61 6.46 4.75
CA ILE A 83 -2.17 6.19 4.93
C ILE A 83 -1.41 7.50 5.19
N GLY A 84 -0.12 7.40 5.53
CA GLY A 84 0.71 8.56 5.91
C GLY A 84 0.76 8.78 7.42
N VAL A 85 0.53 7.73 8.20
CA VAL A 85 0.60 7.81 9.66
C VAL A 85 2.08 7.84 10.08
N CYS A 86 2.51 8.98 10.62
CA CYS A 86 3.89 9.21 11.07
C CYS A 86 4.02 9.39 12.59
N SER A 87 2.97 9.08 13.35
CA SER A 87 2.96 9.05 14.82
C SER A 87 2.20 7.82 15.32
N ASP A 88 2.64 7.22 16.43
CA ASP A 88 2.09 5.95 16.94
C ASP A 88 0.65 6.04 17.41
N ASP A 89 0.31 7.15 18.06
CA ASP A 89 -1.02 7.43 18.61
C ASP A 89 -2.11 7.46 17.52
N LEU A 90 -1.71 7.71 16.28
CA LEU A 90 -2.58 7.74 15.11
C LEU A 90 -2.71 6.38 14.40
N ILE A 91 -1.98 5.35 14.83
CA ILE A 91 -2.04 4.01 14.21
C ILE A 91 -3.28 3.28 14.68
N ALA A 92 -4.16 2.94 13.75
CA ALA A 92 -5.34 2.10 14.00
C ALA A 92 -5.28 0.74 13.27
N TYR A 93 -4.62 0.70 12.11
CA TYR A 93 -4.60 -0.47 11.24
C TYR A 93 -3.20 -0.80 10.73
N ARG A 94 -2.94 -2.09 10.50
CA ARG A 94 -1.95 -2.56 9.53
C ARG A 94 -2.58 -2.54 8.15
N TYR A 95 -1.80 -2.18 7.14
CA TYR A 95 -2.30 -1.94 5.80
C TYR A 95 -1.40 -2.57 4.73
N LEU A 96 -2.03 -3.27 3.79
CA LEU A 96 -1.43 -3.73 2.54
C LEU A 96 -2.10 -3.04 1.35
N MET A 97 -1.29 -2.44 0.49
CA MET A 97 -1.70 -2.05 -0.88
C MET A 97 -0.95 -2.95 -1.86
N GLY A 98 -1.66 -3.66 -2.71
CA GLY A 98 -1.06 -4.60 -3.65
C GLY A 98 -1.67 -4.52 -5.04
N TRP A 99 -0.87 -4.89 -6.03
CA TRP A 99 -1.24 -4.91 -7.43
C TRP A 99 -0.95 -6.27 -8.05
N ILE A 100 -1.94 -6.80 -8.78
CA ILE A 100 -1.83 -8.05 -9.53
C ILE A 100 -2.31 -7.77 -10.95
N HIS A 101 -1.40 -7.90 -11.92
CA HIS A 101 -1.78 -7.86 -13.34
C HIS A 101 -2.02 -9.30 -13.82
N CYS A 102 -3.25 -9.60 -14.22
CA CYS A 102 -3.62 -10.87 -14.86
C CYS A 102 -3.56 -10.68 -16.37
N ARG A 103 -2.50 -11.16 -17.02
CA ARG A 103 -2.20 -10.88 -18.44
C ARG A 103 -3.24 -11.44 -19.38
N ASP A 104 -3.65 -12.70 -19.15
CA ASP A 104 -4.60 -13.41 -20.01
C ASP A 104 -5.95 -12.68 -20.09
N ARG A 105 -6.35 -12.01 -19.00
CA ARG A 105 -7.60 -11.24 -18.93
C ARG A 105 -7.43 -9.75 -19.20
N GLN A 106 -6.19 -9.29 -19.35
CA GLN A 106 -5.84 -7.86 -19.45
C GLN A 106 -6.44 -7.03 -18.30
N GLU A 107 -6.38 -7.55 -17.08
CA GLU A 107 -6.95 -6.91 -15.89
C GLU A 107 -5.87 -6.58 -14.87
N LEU A 108 -5.92 -5.37 -14.33
CA LEU A 108 -5.12 -4.95 -13.18
C LEU A 108 -6.01 -4.88 -11.95
N TYR A 109 -5.67 -5.68 -10.95
CA TYR A 109 -6.31 -5.67 -9.64
C TYR A 109 -5.47 -4.83 -8.68
N LYS A 110 -6.10 -3.84 -8.06
CA LYS A 110 -5.55 -3.09 -6.93
C LYS A 110 -6.30 -3.51 -5.67
N ILE A 111 -5.57 -4.05 -4.72
CA ILE A 111 -6.10 -4.62 -3.48
C ILE A 111 -5.61 -3.77 -2.33
N ARG A 112 -6.55 -3.35 -1.49
CA ARG A 112 -6.30 -2.54 -0.29
C ARG A 112 -6.90 -3.27 0.88
N HIS A 113 -6.08 -3.66 1.84
CA HIS A 113 -6.50 -4.51 2.95
C HIS A 113 -6.01 -3.93 4.27
N PHE A 114 -6.96 -3.55 5.12
CA PHE A 114 -6.73 -3.01 6.45
C PHE A 114 -7.20 -4.02 7.50
N ILE A 115 -6.31 -4.40 8.40
CA ILE A 115 -6.62 -5.20 9.58
C ILE A 115 -6.26 -4.40 10.84
N PRO A 116 -6.97 -4.57 11.97
CA PRO A 116 -6.64 -3.87 13.21
C PRO A 116 -5.15 -3.96 13.56
N HIS A 117 -4.55 -2.89 14.11
CA HIS A 117 -3.11 -2.86 14.39
C HIS A 117 -2.64 -3.99 15.34
N THR A 118 -3.53 -4.44 16.22
CA THR A 118 -3.33 -5.55 17.16
C THR A 118 -3.23 -6.91 16.49
N GLU A 119 -3.71 -7.06 15.25
CA GLU A 119 -3.66 -8.30 14.50
C GLU A 119 -2.27 -8.57 13.92
N ASN A 120 -2.02 -9.83 13.58
CA ASN A 120 -0.78 -10.24 12.94
C ASN A 120 -0.73 -9.76 11.48
N GLY A 121 0.20 -8.85 11.18
CA GLY A 121 0.42 -8.32 9.82
C GLY A 121 0.72 -9.36 8.76
N ARG A 122 1.21 -10.54 9.14
CA ARG A 122 1.47 -11.65 8.23
C ARG A 122 0.21 -12.11 7.49
N LEU A 123 -0.97 -11.97 8.11
CA LEU A 123 -2.26 -12.32 7.50
C LEU A 123 -2.50 -11.56 6.18
N LEU A 124 -2.06 -10.29 6.10
CA LEU A 124 -2.18 -9.49 4.87
C LEU A 124 -1.36 -10.09 3.73
N VAL A 125 -0.12 -10.47 4.02
CA VAL A 125 0.82 -11.02 3.04
C VAL A 125 0.35 -12.41 2.60
N ASP A 126 -0.04 -13.26 3.54
CA ASP A 126 -0.54 -14.61 3.27
C ASP A 126 -1.80 -14.53 2.38
N PHE A 127 -2.74 -13.65 2.71
CA PHE A 127 -3.93 -13.39 1.88
C PHE A 127 -3.54 -12.94 0.46
N PHE A 128 -2.75 -11.88 0.33
CA PHE A 128 -2.40 -11.30 -0.97
C PHE A 128 -1.61 -12.28 -1.85
N THR A 129 -0.68 -13.03 -1.26
CA THR A 129 0.13 -14.01 -1.97
C THR A 129 -0.64 -15.27 -2.31
N ALA A 130 -1.75 -15.59 -1.62
CA ALA A 130 -2.64 -16.69 -1.95
C ALA A 130 -3.56 -16.42 -3.15
N LEU A 131 -3.79 -15.15 -3.52
CA LEU A 131 -4.64 -14.81 -4.68
C LEU A 131 -4.07 -15.39 -5.97
N ARG A 132 -4.93 -15.74 -6.93
CA ARG A 132 -4.56 -16.38 -8.20
C ARG A 132 -5.33 -15.76 -9.36
N CYS A 133 -4.65 -15.52 -10.47
CA CYS A 133 -5.30 -15.22 -11.74
C CYS A 133 -5.86 -16.53 -12.31
N ARG A 134 -7.18 -16.67 -12.37
CA ARG A 134 -7.80 -17.77 -13.11
C ARG A 134 -7.92 -17.39 -14.59
N LYS A 135 -7.68 -18.36 -15.45
CA LYS A 135 -7.92 -18.27 -16.90
C LYS A 135 -9.40 -18.26 -17.20
#